data_AF-A0A7C6Y1X0-F1
#
_entry.id   AF-A0A7C6Y1X0-F1
#
_cell.length_a   1.000
_cell.length_b   1.000
_cell.length_c   1.000
_cell.angle_alpha   90.00
_cell.angle_beta   90.00
_cell.angle_gamma   90.00
#
_symmetry.space_group_name_H-M   'P 1'
#
loop_
_entity.id
_entity.type
_entity.pdbx_description
1 polymer ?
#
loop_
_entity_poly.entity_id
_entity_poly.type
_entity_poly.pdbx_seq_one_letter_code
_entity_poly.pdbx_strand_id
1 'polypeptide(L)'
;MNPKQFSKTMNKIHEAFYQAPLEVIHSNKNEITLKSGTDEFSIENHIHTRFRITFPDYTGKIGTYRNLFGKIMKNDDNVCDTSDFIDLPLSHVRKIHAFIQQVNMKDLEKLKD
;
A
#
# COMPACT_ATOMS: atom_id res chain seq x y z
N MET A 1 12.83 -5.30 -5.12
CA MET A 1 11.37 -5.46 -4.99
C MET A 1 10.77 -4.75 -6.17
N ASN A 2 9.72 -5.31 -6.77
CA ASN A 2 9.02 -4.69 -7.90
C ASN A 2 7.55 -4.39 -7.53
N PRO A 3 6.84 -3.57 -8.33
CA PRO A 3 5.43 -3.25 -8.12
C PRO A 3 4.54 -4.48 -7.95
N LYS A 4 4.76 -5.54 -8.73
CA LYS A 4 4.01 -6.81 -8.64
C LYS A 4 4.15 -7.53 -7.30
N GLN A 5 5.31 -7.44 -6.63
CA GLN A 5 5.48 -8.00 -5.29
C GLN A 5 4.76 -7.17 -4.25
N PHE A 6 4.81 -5.85 -4.39
CA PHE A 6 4.19 -4.95 -3.44
C PHE A 6 2.66 -4.89 -3.59
N SER A 7 2.13 -5.16 -4.78
CA SER A 7 0.68 -5.29 -4.98
C SER A 7 0.05 -6.40 -4.15
N LYS A 8 0.77 -7.51 -3.92
CA LYS A 8 0.32 -8.56 -3.00
C LYS A 8 0.24 -8.09 -1.55
N THR A 9 1.16 -7.24 -1.13
CA THR A 9 1.13 -6.59 0.19
C THR A 9 -0.07 -5.66 0.30
N MET A 10 -0.32 -4.84 -0.72
CA MET A 10 -1.48 -3.95 -0.77
C MET A 10 -2.80 -4.74 -0.75
N ASN A 11 -2.91 -5.83 -1.51
CA ASN A 11 -4.07 -6.72 -1.50
C ASN A 11 -4.33 -7.29 -0.10
N LYS A 12 -3.29 -7.83 0.55
CA LYS A 12 -3.43 -8.41 1.90
C LYS A 12 -3.90 -7.39 2.92
N ILE A 13 -3.36 -6.16 2.87
CA ILE A 13 -3.82 -5.06 3.74
C ILE A 13 -5.28 -4.72 3.43
N HIS A 14 -5.62 -4.58 2.14
CA HIS A 14 -6.96 -4.19 1.72
C HIS A 14 -8.01 -5.21 2.14
N GLU A 15 -7.73 -6.49 1.91
CA GLU A 15 -8.59 -7.61 2.28
C GLU A 15 -8.82 -7.66 3.80
N ALA A 16 -7.77 -7.47 4.61
CA ALA A 16 -7.92 -7.40 6.06
C ALA A 16 -8.78 -6.20 6.49
N PHE A 17 -8.55 -5.02 5.91
CA PHE A 17 -9.20 -3.79 6.37
C PHE A 17 -10.62 -3.61 5.88
N TYR A 18 -10.93 -4.08 4.68
CA TYR A 18 -12.19 -3.80 4.00
C TYR A 18 -12.98 -5.05 3.65
N GLN A 19 -12.46 -6.25 3.97
CA GLN A 19 -13.11 -7.53 3.68
C GLN A 19 -13.43 -7.68 2.18
N ALA A 20 -12.59 -7.07 1.34
CA ALA A 20 -12.70 -7.05 -0.11
C ALA A 20 -11.30 -7.20 -0.71
N PRO A 21 -11.10 -8.05 -1.74
CA PRO A 21 -9.81 -8.18 -2.41
C PRO A 21 -9.57 -7.03 -3.41
N LEU A 22 -8.31 -6.80 -3.73
CA LEU A 22 -7.84 -5.99 -4.84
C LEU A 22 -7.49 -6.87 -6.04
N GLU A 23 -8.18 -6.64 -7.15
CA GLU A 23 -7.93 -7.33 -8.41
C GLU A 23 -6.94 -6.56 -9.28
N VAL A 24 -6.02 -7.25 -9.94
CA VAL A 24 -5.09 -6.63 -10.89
C VAL A 24 -5.80 -6.39 -12.21
N ILE A 25 -6.01 -5.13 -12.58
CA ILE A 25 -6.62 -4.74 -13.86
C ILE A 25 -5.60 -4.31 -14.91
N HIS A 26 -4.41 -3.88 -14.47
CA HIS A 26 -3.30 -3.54 -15.35
C HIS A 26 -1.97 -3.92 -14.68
N SER A 27 -1.03 -4.40 -15.49
CA SER A 27 0.27 -4.85 -15.00
C SER A 27 1.35 -4.70 -16.05
N ASN A 28 2.33 -3.86 -15.76
CA ASN A 28 3.58 -3.80 -16.49
C ASN A 28 4.79 -3.90 -15.53
N LYS A 29 6.01 -3.70 -16.06
CA LYS A 29 7.24 -3.84 -15.27
C LYS A 29 7.35 -2.80 -14.14
N ASN A 30 6.85 -1.60 -14.37
CA ASN A 30 7.05 -0.43 -13.53
C ASN A 30 5.76 0.01 -12.82
N GLU A 31 4.61 -0.56 -13.15
CA GLU A 31 3.31 -0.15 -12.65
C GLU A 31 2.35 -1.34 -12.55
N ILE A 32 1.59 -1.39 -11.46
CA ILE A 32 0.44 -2.27 -11.27
C ILE A 32 -0.76 -1.41 -10.90
N THR A 33 -1.89 -1.62 -11.57
CA THR A 33 -3.17 -1.02 -11.18
C THR A 33 -4.06 -2.09 -10.58
N LEU A 34 -4.64 -1.77 -9.43
CA LEU A 34 -5.48 -2.63 -8.62
C LEU A 34 -6.89 -2.03 -8.50
N LYS A 35 -7.91 -2.88 -8.43
CA LYS A 35 -9.32 -2.45 -8.33
C LYS A 35 -10.09 -3.20 -7.26
N SER A 36 -10.98 -2.52 -6.55
CA SER A 36 -12.00 -3.09 -5.68
C SER A 36 -13.30 -2.29 -5.83
N GLY A 37 -14.33 -2.89 -6.44
CA GLY A 37 -15.55 -2.15 -6.79
C GLY A 37 -15.28 -0.98 -7.75
N THR A 38 -15.57 0.25 -7.32
CA THR A 38 -15.25 1.49 -8.06
C THR A 38 -13.89 2.09 -7.71
N ASP A 39 -13.22 1.57 -6.69
CA ASP A 39 -11.93 2.07 -6.23
C ASP A 39 -10.79 1.55 -7.09
N GLU A 40 -9.92 2.45 -7.55
CA GLU A 40 -8.70 2.09 -8.28
C GLU A 40 -7.46 2.63 -7.56
N PHE A 41 -6.43 1.79 -7.49
CA PHE A 41 -5.15 2.09 -6.88
C PHE A 41 -4.05 1.85 -7.90
N SER A 42 -2.99 2.65 -7.90
CA SER A 42 -1.77 2.37 -8.68
C SER A 42 -0.58 2.16 -7.77
N ILE A 43 0.35 1.30 -8.18
CA ILE A 43 1.65 1.10 -7.54
C ILE A 43 2.70 1.24 -8.63
N GLU A 44 3.46 2.32 -8.57
CA GLU A 44 4.42 2.71 -9.59
C GLU A 44 5.85 2.72 -9.03
N ASN A 45 6.82 2.38 -9.87
CA ASN A 45 8.24 2.51 -9.60
C ASN A 45 8.97 2.95 -10.88
N HIS A 46 9.09 4.27 -11.06
CA HIS A 46 9.71 4.86 -12.25
C HIS A 46 11.23 5.06 -12.13
N ILE A 47 11.74 5.28 -10.91
CA ILE A 47 13.16 5.63 -10.66
C ILE A 47 13.94 4.55 -9.92
N HIS A 48 13.42 3.32 -9.84
CA HIS A 48 13.96 2.13 -9.15
C HIS A 48 14.12 2.25 -7.63
N THR A 49 14.23 3.46 -7.09
CA THR A 49 14.54 3.77 -5.70
C THR A 49 13.32 4.20 -4.89
N ARG A 50 12.20 4.51 -5.55
CA ARG A 50 10.96 4.96 -4.92
C ARG A 50 9.76 4.26 -5.52
N PHE A 51 8.76 4.06 -4.68
CA PHE A 51 7.44 3.59 -5.06
C PHE A 51 6.44 4.69 -4.78
N ARG A 52 5.57 4.93 -5.74
CA ARG A 52 4.38 5.77 -5.59
C ARG A 52 3.17 4.86 -5.48
N ILE A 53 2.32 5.11 -4.49
CA ILE A 53 1.06 4.40 -4.32
C ILE A 53 -0.04 5.45 -4.45
N THR A 54 -0.83 5.37 -5.52
CA THR A 54 -1.97 6.27 -5.75
C THR A 54 -3.24 5.62 -5.24
N PHE A 55 -4.09 6.41 -4.59
CA PHE A 55 -5.33 5.99 -3.94
C PHE A 55 -6.54 6.54 -4.69
N PRO A 56 -7.73 5.90 -4.56
CA PRO A 56 -8.95 6.36 -5.22
C PRO A 56 -9.45 7.71 -4.69
N ASP A 57 -9.26 8.00 -3.40
CA ASP A 57 -9.79 9.18 -2.72
C ASP A 57 -8.75 9.82 -1.78
N TYR A 58 -8.78 11.15 -1.71
CA TYR A 58 -7.96 11.97 -0.79
C TYR A 58 -8.35 11.80 0.68
N THR A 59 -9.63 11.54 0.96
CA THR A 59 -10.16 11.43 2.33
C THR A 59 -10.71 10.04 2.58
N GLY A 60 -10.00 9.27 3.42
CA GLY A 60 -10.39 7.91 3.82
C GLY A 60 -9.20 6.95 3.76
N LYS A 61 -9.11 6.16 2.69
CA LYS A 61 -8.18 5.03 2.59
C LYS A 61 -6.71 5.47 2.67
N ILE A 62 -6.31 6.55 2.01
CA ILE A 62 -4.93 7.04 2.06
C ILE A 62 -4.46 7.29 3.50
N GLY A 63 -5.34 7.86 4.35
CA GLY A 63 -5.05 8.10 5.77
C GLY A 63 -4.83 6.80 6.55
N THR A 64 -5.69 5.79 6.35
CA THR A 64 -5.53 4.47 6.99
C THR A 64 -4.22 3.80 6.60
N TYR A 65 -3.86 3.82 5.31
CA TYR A 65 -2.59 3.26 4.84
C TYR A 65 -1.38 4.05 5.34
N ARG A 66 -1.46 5.38 5.35
CA ARG A 66 -0.41 6.27 5.89
C ARG A 66 -0.13 5.96 7.36
N ASN A 67 -1.18 5.85 8.18
CA ASN A 67 -1.06 5.53 9.61
C ASN A 67 -0.45 4.14 9.81
N LEU A 68 -0.91 3.13 9.07
CA LEU A 68 -0.34 1.78 9.11
C LEU A 68 1.16 1.80 8.76
N PHE A 69 1.53 2.46 7.66
CA PHE A 69 2.92 2.55 7.23
C PHE A 69 3.77 3.30 8.26
N GLY A 70 3.26 4.39 8.82
CA GLY A 70 3.90 5.15 9.90
C GLY A 70 4.26 4.27 11.09
N LYS A 71 3.26 3.53 11.59
CA LYS A 71 3.43 2.57 12.71
C LYS A 71 4.48 1.51 12.42
N ILE A 72 4.44 0.89 11.23
CA ILE A 72 5.40 -0.16 10.84
C ILE A 72 6.82 0.41 10.80
N MET A 73 6.96 1.64 10.31
CA MET A 73 8.26 2.29 10.18
C MET A 73 8.74 2.95 11.48
N LYS A 74 7.89 3.01 12.51
CA LYS A 74 8.11 3.76 13.76
C LYS A 74 8.49 5.21 13.49
N ASN A 75 7.83 5.81 12.50
CA ASN A 75 8.15 7.15 12.03
C ASN A 75 6.93 8.05 11.98
N ASP A 76 5.89 7.75 12.77
CA ASP A 76 4.52 8.24 12.96
C ASP A 76 4.04 9.56 12.27
N ASP A 77 4.92 10.42 11.76
CA ASP A 77 4.66 11.68 11.06
C ASP A 77 5.45 11.90 9.74
N ASN A 78 6.31 10.98 9.28
CA ASN A 78 7.22 11.20 8.14
C ASN A 78 6.87 10.39 6.86
N VAL A 79 5.65 9.88 6.77
CA VAL A 79 5.15 9.35 5.49
C VAL A 79 4.70 10.54 4.65
N CYS A 80 5.53 10.94 3.68
CA CYS A 80 5.19 12.03 2.76
C CYS A 80 4.04 11.58 1.87
N ASP A 81 2.84 11.99 2.26
CA ASP A 81 1.64 11.90 1.46
C ASP A 81 1.30 13.26 0.84
N THR A 82 0.81 13.21 -0.39
CA THR A 82 0.11 14.32 -1.04
C THR A 82 -1.38 14.00 -1.04
N SER A 83 -2.17 14.75 -1.82
CA SER A 83 -3.62 14.59 -1.84
C SER A 83 -4.14 13.24 -2.38
N ASP A 84 -3.33 12.48 -3.09
CA ASP A 84 -3.79 11.29 -3.81
C ASP A 84 -2.76 10.17 -3.81
N PHE A 85 -1.53 10.41 -3.31
CA PHE A 85 -0.50 9.39 -3.28
C PHE A 85 0.39 9.41 -2.04
N ILE A 86 0.98 8.24 -1.76
CA ILE A 86 2.07 8.07 -0.80
C ILE A 86 3.35 7.71 -1.55
N ASP A 87 4.40 8.50 -1.36
CA ASP A 87 5.74 8.22 -1.93
C ASP A 87 6.64 7.55 -0.88
N LEU A 88 7.10 6.32 -1.16
CA LEU A 88 7.95 5.53 -0.27
C LEU A 88 9.31 5.21 -0.91
N PRO A 89 10.44 5.43 -0.19
CA PRO A 89 11.71 4.83 -0.56
C PRO A 89 11.65 3.30 -0.62
N LEU A 90 12.43 2.67 -1.50
CA LEU A 90 12.50 1.20 -1.65
C LEU A 90 12.80 0.49 -0.31
N SER A 91 13.58 1.10 0.58
CA SER A 91 13.86 0.57 1.92
C SER A 91 12.60 0.46 2.77
N HIS A 92 11.69 1.44 2.70
CA HIS A 92 10.43 1.47 3.42
C HIS A 92 9.46 0.42 2.87
N VAL A 93 9.34 0.36 1.54
CA VAL A 93 8.54 -0.66 0.84
C VAL A 93 8.95 -2.08 1.26
N ARG A 94 10.26 -2.34 1.33
CA ARG A 94 10.80 -3.63 1.79
C ARG A 94 10.43 -3.92 3.25
N LYS A 95 10.55 -2.94 4.15
CA LYS A 95 10.18 -3.09 5.57
C LYS A 95 8.69 -3.41 5.73
N ILE A 96 7.83 -2.63 5.06
CA ILE A 96 6.37 -2.84 5.06
C ILE A 96 6.03 -4.22 4.53
N HIS A 97 6.60 -4.59 3.39
CA HIS A 97 6.38 -5.93 2.82
C HIS A 97 6.78 -7.04 3.80
N ALA A 98 7.98 -6.96 4.39
CA ALA A 98 8.46 -7.98 5.32
C ALA A 98 7.54 -8.12 6.55
N PHE A 99 7.12 -7.00 7.15
CA PHE A 99 6.19 -6.99 8.27
C PHE A 99 4.84 -7.63 7.89
N ILE A 100 4.22 -7.16 6.80
CA ILE A 100 2.89 -7.63 6.37
C ILE A 100 2.91 -9.12 5.99
N GLN A 101 4.01 -9.64 5.45
CA GLN A 101 4.11 -11.08 5.17
C GLN A 101 4.09 -11.94 6.44
N GLN A 102 4.63 -11.45 7.56
CA GLN A 102 4.72 -12.18 8.83
C GLN A 102 3.46 -12.08 9.68
N VAL A 103 2.71 -10.99 9.56
CA VAL A 103 1.48 -10.77 10.33
C VAL A 103 0.32 -11.60 9.75
N ASN A 104 -0.43 -12.30 10.59
CA ASN A 104 -1.63 -13.03 10.17
C ASN A 104 -2.83 -12.07 9.93
N MET A 105 -3.87 -12.54 9.25
CA MET A 105 -5.01 -11.69 8.88
C MET A 105 -5.73 -11.08 10.09
N LYS A 106 -5.97 -11.86 11.16
CA LYS A 106 -6.69 -11.40 12.36
C LYS A 106 -5.94 -10.32 13.12
N ASP A 107 -4.62 -10.39 13.16
CA ASP A 107 -3.80 -9.37 13.80
C ASP A 107 -3.64 -8.15 12.90
N LEU A 108 -3.63 -8.34 11.57
CA LEU A 108 -3.63 -7.23 10.63
C LEU A 108 -4.92 -6.42 10.73
N GLU A 109 -6.10 -7.06 10.81
CA GLU A 109 -7.41 -6.41 11.00
C GLU A 109 -7.42 -5.42 12.18
N LYS A 110 -6.72 -5.74 13.28
CA LYS A 110 -6.64 -4.89 14.48
C LYS A 110 -5.75 -3.65 14.30
N LEU A 111 -4.99 -3.57 13.20
CA LEU A 111 -4.14 -2.41 12.89
C LEU A 111 -4.86 -1.35 12.06
N LYS A 112 -6.12 -1.59 11.69
CA LYS A 112 -7.00 -0.61 11.05
C LYS A 112 -7.48 0.38 12.11
N ASP A 113 -6.74 1.49 12.22
CA ASP A 113 -7.18 2.68 12.96
C ASP A 113 -8.04 3.58 12.10
#